data_AF-A0A1Y3Y4F5-F1
#
_entry.id   AF-A0A1Y3Y4F5-F1
#
_cell.length_a   1.000
_cell.length_b   1.000
_cell.length_c   1.000
_cell.angle_alpha   90.00
_cell.angle_beta   90.00
_cell.angle_gamma   90.00
#
_symmetry.space_group_name_H-M   'P 1'
#
loop_
_entity.id
_entity.type
_entity.pdbx_description
1 polymer ?
#
loop_
_entity_poly.entity_id
_entity_poly.type
_entity_poly.pdbx_seq_one_letter_code
_entity_poly.pdbx_strand_id
1 'polypeptide(L)'
;MNDITQRRAEIWCTRLNGLMKSNGYVQETFLSEYKKKFGGGTQANVSRWLRVGYTIRKNGVAKRIGFPSYENMLNIAEFFGVTVGYLTGETDFETFEMEKACQCLDIDEETGKALKNISSGKKILFGCHLTKENRAALKYLVTSDCFPRFVIGLREYAENVYRQHHPINHLAKVEVKLKKELFELAVRCLDYQKAYDEKYGEIDDFKDNNVEPTEELLKAISLLKSAIEQNYEDEVSSEREVKLSEYELQKVYFELLRDVILEEHLPEMTIPRYGEDDSIQEDGAATDVL
;
A
#
# COMPACT_ATOMS: atom_id res chain seq x y z
N MET A 1 23.26 28.96 -5.71
CA MET A 1 23.67 27.93 -6.71
C MET A 1 24.35 26.68 -6.09
N ASN A 2 24.41 26.54 -4.76
CA ASN A 2 25.07 25.41 -4.05
C ASN A 2 24.10 24.32 -3.54
N ASP A 3 22.80 24.58 -3.65
CA ASP A 3 21.73 23.77 -3.03
C ASP A 3 21.50 22.45 -3.78
N ILE A 4 21.43 22.49 -5.12
CA ILE A 4 21.24 21.30 -5.95
C ILE A 4 22.37 20.28 -5.75
N THR A 5 23.64 20.73 -5.75
CA THR A 5 24.79 19.84 -5.56
C THR A 5 24.84 19.27 -4.13
N GLN A 6 24.43 20.04 -3.13
CA GLN A 6 24.32 19.56 -1.74
C GLN A 6 23.21 18.52 -1.62
N ARG A 7 22.01 18.80 -2.15
CA ARG A 7 20.89 17.86 -2.17
C ARG A 7 21.24 16.54 -2.86
N ARG A 8 21.89 16.59 -4.04
CA ARG A 8 22.35 15.37 -4.74
C ARG A 8 23.38 14.58 -3.92
N ALA A 9 24.27 15.26 -3.20
CA ALA A 9 25.24 14.60 -2.33
C ALA A 9 24.58 13.92 -1.12
N GLU A 10 23.56 14.54 -0.53
CA GLU A 10 22.75 13.97 0.56
C GLU A 10 21.96 12.75 0.09
N ILE A 11 21.32 12.83 -1.08
CA ILE A 11 20.60 11.70 -1.71
C ILE A 11 21.57 10.55 -1.98
N TRP A 12 22.73 10.84 -2.57
CA TRP A 12 23.79 9.86 -2.79
C TRP A 12 24.22 9.15 -1.52
N CYS A 13 24.54 9.90 -0.47
CA CYS A 13 24.98 9.30 0.79
C CYS A 13 23.85 8.46 1.39
N THR A 14 22.62 8.96 1.39
CA THR A 14 21.45 8.26 1.95
C THR A 14 21.18 6.95 1.20
N ARG A 15 21.08 7.00 -0.13
CA ARG A 15 20.76 5.84 -0.97
C ARG A 15 21.88 4.81 -1.00
N LEU A 16 23.14 5.23 -1.14
CA LEU A 16 24.26 4.29 -1.11
C LEU A 16 24.38 3.58 0.25
N ASN A 17 24.23 4.32 1.36
CA ASN A 17 24.20 3.70 2.70
C ASN A 17 22.99 2.76 2.85
N GLY A 18 21.81 3.15 2.34
CA GLY A 18 20.60 2.31 2.37
C GLY A 18 20.77 1.00 1.58
N LEU A 19 21.36 1.07 0.39
CA LEU A 19 21.68 -0.10 -0.44
C LEU A 19 22.68 -1.03 0.23
N MET A 20 23.74 -0.47 0.85
CA MET A 20 24.68 -1.28 1.62
C MET A 20 23.99 -2.03 2.76
N LYS A 21 23.16 -1.33 3.56
CA LYS A 21 22.47 -1.93 4.71
C LYS A 21 21.46 -3.00 4.30
N SER A 22 20.61 -2.71 3.32
CA SER A 22 19.57 -3.64 2.85
C SER A 22 20.13 -4.93 2.24
N ASN A 23 21.35 -4.87 1.70
CA ASN A 23 22.06 -6.03 1.16
C ASN A 23 23.06 -6.65 2.16
N GLY A 24 23.09 -6.21 3.42
CA GLY A 24 23.95 -6.80 4.46
C GLY A 24 25.44 -6.46 4.34
N TYR A 25 25.80 -5.40 3.62
CA TYR A 25 27.18 -4.99 3.42
C TYR A 25 27.70 -3.99 4.46
N VAL A 26 28.93 -4.24 4.91
CA VAL A 26 29.80 -3.25 5.56
C VAL A 26 30.85 -2.77 4.56
N GLN A 27 31.61 -1.71 4.86
CA GLN A 27 32.61 -1.16 3.93
C GLN A 27 33.63 -2.20 3.46
N GLU A 28 34.04 -3.11 4.33
CA GLU A 28 35.02 -4.15 4.05
C GLU A 28 34.48 -5.22 3.11
N THR A 29 33.28 -5.75 3.38
CA THR A 29 32.65 -6.77 2.55
C THR A 29 32.25 -6.20 1.19
N PHE A 30 31.69 -4.98 1.16
CA PHE A 30 31.43 -4.27 -0.09
C PHE A 30 32.70 -4.06 -0.91
N LEU A 31 33.79 -3.58 -0.30
CA LEU A 31 35.06 -3.38 -1.02
C LEU A 31 35.60 -4.69 -1.60
N SER A 32 35.52 -5.78 -0.84
CA SER A 32 35.98 -7.10 -1.27
C SER A 32 35.24 -7.58 -2.52
N GLU A 33 33.91 -7.49 -2.51
CA GLU A 33 33.08 -7.92 -3.64
C GLU A 33 33.16 -6.95 -4.83
N TYR A 34 33.18 -5.65 -4.57
CA TYR A 34 33.39 -4.64 -5.60
C TYR A 34 34.71 -4.88 -6.34
N LYS A 35 35.81 -5.12 -5.60
CA LYS A 35 37.12 -5.47 -6.16
C LYS A 35 37.06 -6.72 -7.01
N LYS A 36 36.39 -7.75 -6.52
CA LYS A 36 36.25 -9.03 -7.22
C LYS A 36 35.52 -8.86 -8.55
N LYS A 37 34.51 -7.97 -8.60
CA LYS A 37 33.68 -7.75 -9.79
C LYS A 37 34.29 -6.78 -10.80
N PHE A 38 34.81 -5.64 -10.36
CA PHE A 38 35.23 -4.53 -11.25
C PHE A 38 36.73 -4.22 -11.23
N GLY A 39 37.47 -4.81 -10.29
CA GLY A 39 38.85 -4.40 -10.02
C GLY A 39 38.96 -3.02 -9.35
N GLY A 40 40.14 -2.72 -8.82
CA GLY A 40 40.43 -1.40 -8.24
C GLY A 40 39.72 -1.08 -6.92
N GLY A 41 39.71 0.20 -6.51
CA GLY A 41 39.13 0.64 -5.25
C GLY A 41 40.00 0.40 -4.01
N THR A 42 39.86 1.27 -3.01
CA THR A 42 40.53 1.19 -1.72
C THR A 42 39.53 1.47 -0.60
N GLN A 43 39.87 1.11 0.64
CA GLN A 43 39.06 1.47 1.80
C GLN A 43 38.83 2.99 1.86
N ALA A 44 39.85 3.77 1.51
CA ALA A 44 39.76 5.22 1.42
C ALA A 44 38.85 5.72 0.28
N ASN A 45 38.64 4.92 -0.79
CA ASN A 45 37.65 5.25 -1.82
C ASN A 45 36.23 5.04 -1.29
N VAL A 46 35.92 3.85 -0.76
CA VAL A 46 34.59 3.52 -0.20
C VAL A 46 34.19 4.50 0.89
N SER A 47 35.12 4.81 1.79
CA SER A 47 34.91 5.79 2.85
C SER A 47 34.62 7.20 2.34
N ARG A 48 35.15 7.58 1.16
CA ARG A 48 34.83 8.87 0.51
C ARG A 48 33.51 8.82 -0.24
N TRP A 49 33.21 7.71 -0.92
CA TRP A 49 31.93 7.51 -1.61
C TRP A 49 30.74 7.61 -0.64
N LEU A 50 30.88 7.12 0.58
CA LEU A 50 29.81 7.24 1.61
C LEU A 50 29.70 8.62 2.27
N ARG A 51 30.59 9.56 1.91
CA ARG A 51 30.70 10.89 2.52
C ARG A 51 30.81 11.99 1.46
N VAL A 52 30.23 11.77 0.29
CA VAL A 52 30.14 12.80 -0.76
C VAL A 52 29.48 14.05 -0.19
N GLY A 53 30.02 15.23 -0.51
CA GLY A 53 29.54 16.51 0.01
C GLY A 53 30.09 16.91 1.38
N TYR A 54 30.69 16.00 2.15
CA TYR A 54 31.31 16.33 3.45
C TYR A 54 32.61 17.11 3.28
N THR A 55 32.88 18.02 4.21
CA THR A 55 34.13 18.78 4.25
C THR A 55 35.16 18.06 5.12
N ILE A 56 36.33 17.77 4.55
CA ILE A 56 37.48 17.22 5.27
C ILE A 56 38.63 18.22 5.29
N ARG A 57 39.42 18.23 6.37
CA ARG A 57 40.64 19.04 6.44
C ARG A 57 41.82 18.22 5.92
N LYS A 58 42.52 18.73 4.91
CA LYS A 58 43.78 18.16 4.41
C LYS A 58 44.82 19.26 4.37
N ASN A 59 45.91 19.10 5.12
CA ASN A 59 47.00 20.08 5.22
C ASN A 59 46.51 21.50 5.58
N GLY A 60 45.56 21.61 6.52
CA GLY A 60 44.97 22.90 6.93
C GLY A 60 43.91 23.46 5.97
N VAL A 61 43.75 22.89 4.78
CA VAL A 61 42.76 23.34 3.78
C VAL A 61 41.48 22.51 3.88
N ALA A 62 40.34 23.18 3.98
CA ALA A 62 39.03 22.55 3.89
C ALA A 62 38.76 22.13 2.45
N LYS A 63 38.61 20.82 2.20
CA LYS A 63 38.27 20.25 0.90
C LYS A 63 36.96 19.48 1.01
N ARG A 64 35.99 19.82 0.17
CA ARG A 64 34.74 19.07 0.03
C ARG A 64 34.99 17.78 -0.74
N ILE A 65 34.46 16.66 -0.26
CA ILE A 65 34.50 15.39 -0.97
C ILE A 65 33.56 15.49 -2.17
N GLY A 66 34.10 15.33 -3.38
CA GLY A 66 33.31 15.26 -4.60
C GLY A 66 32.72 13.87 -4.81
N PHE A 67 31.81 13.77 -5.78
CA PHE A 67 31.32 12.47 -6.28
C PHE A 67 32.48 11.58 -6.75
N PRO A 68 32.29 10.24 -6.79
CA PRO A 68 33.22 9.36 -7.50
C PRO A 68 33.37 9.80 -8.97
N SER A 69 34.39 9.29 -9.66
CA SER A 69 34.37 9.37 -11.13
C SER A 69 33.11 8.69 -11.67
N TYR A 70 32.62 9.16 -12.82
CA TYR A 70 31.41 8.60 -13.43
C TYR A 70 31.51 7.08 -13.63
N GLU A 71 32.69 6.57 -14.03
CA GLU A 71 32.98 5.13 -14.10
C GLU A 71 32.76 4.41 -12.76
N ASN A 72 33.27 4.96 -11.65
CA ASN A 72 33.01 4.37 -10.33
C ASN A 72 31.53 4.49 -9.93
N MET A 73 30.84 5.56 -10.33
CA MET A 73 29.39 5.69 -10.11
C MET A 73 28.62 4.60 -10.87
N LEU A 74 28.98 4.33 -12.13
CA LEU A 74 28.41 3.24 -12.93
C LEU A 74 28.67 1.89 -12.27
N ASN A 75 29.90 1.60 -11.86
CA ASN A 75 30.24 0.33 -11.20
C ASN A 75 29.47 0.14 -9.88
N ILE A 76 29.31 1.21 -9.08
CA ILE A 76 28.51 1.17 -7.85
C ILE A 76 27.04 0.92 -8.18
N ALA A 77 26.49 1.62 -9.18
CA ALA A 77 25.11 1.45 -9.60
C ALA A 77 24.84 0.02 -10.10
N GLU A 78 25.72 -0.51 -10.97
CA GLU A 78 25.65 -1.87 -11.48
C GLU A 78 25.85 -2.93 -10.38
N PHE A 79 26.70 -2.67 -9.38
CA PHE A 79 26.86 -3.56 -8.23
C PHE A 79 25.53 -3.81 -7.52
N PHE A 80 24.75 -2.74 -7.30
CA PHE A 80 23.48 -2.80 -6.60
C PHE A 80 22.27 -3.01 -7.52
N GLY A 81 22.47 -3.09 -8.84
CA GLY A 81 21.37 -3.25 -9.80
C GLY A 81 20.47 -2.01 -9.93
N VAL A 82 21.00 -0.82 -9.69
CA VAL A 82 20.30 0.46 -9.79
C VAL A 82 20.94 1.35 -10.86
N THR A 83 20.33 2.50 -11.15
CA THR A 83 20.89 3.53 -12.03
C THR A 83 21.72 4.56 -11.26
N VAL A 84 22.63 5.23 -11.96
CA VAL A 84 23.30 6.42 -11.42
C VAL A 84 22.27 7.54 -11.13
N GLY A 85 21.20 7.62 -11.94
CA GLY A 85 20.09 8.53 -11.72
C GLY A 85 19.45 8.32 -10.34
N TYR A 86 19.18 7.06 -9.96
CA TYR A 86 18.74 6.72 -8.61
C TYR A 86 19.75 7.16 -7.56
N LEU A 87 21.03 6.81 -7.69
CA LEU A 87 22.03 7.20 -6.68
C LEU A 87 22.17 8.73 -6.54
N THR A 88 21.88 9.50 -7.58
CA THR A 88 22.07 10.96 -7.56
C THR A 88 20.78 11.76 -7.36
N GLY A 89 19.62 11.12 -7.36
CA GLY A 89 18.32 11.79 -7.20
C GLY A 89 17.74 12.37 -8.50
N GLU A 90 18.14 11.85 -9.65
CA GLU A 90 17.48 12.15 -10.94
C GLU A 90 16.15 11.42 -11.08
N THR A 91 16.06 10.22 -10.51
CA THR A 91 14.84 9.42 -10.41
C THR A 91 14.72 8.85 -9.00
N ASP A 92 13.49 8.64 -8.56
CA ASP A 92 13.20 7.95 -7.29
C ASP A 92 13.07 6.43 -7.46
N PHE A 93 13.04 5.94 -8.72
CA PHE A 93 13.03 4.52 -9.05
C PHE A 93 14.45 3.97 -9.18
N GLU A 94 14.65 2.70 -8.87
CA GLU A 94 15.95 2.05 -9.03
C GLU A 94 16.42 2.06 -10.48
N THR A 95 15.49 1.98 -11.44
CA THR A 95 15.78 1.98 -12.89
C THR A 95 14.81 2.85 -13.68
N PHE A 96 15.28 3.45 -14.77
CA PHE A 96 14.45 4.25 -15.67
C PHE A 96 13.41 3.40 -16.41
N GLU A 97 13.70 2.11 -16.66
CA GLU A 97 12.75 1.16 -17.23
C GLU A 97 11.59 0.91 -16.28
N MET A 98 11.87 0.71 -14.98
CA MET A 98 10.84 0.55 -13.98
C MET A 98 10.02 1.82 -13.81
N GLU A 99 10.67 3.00 -13.79
CA GLU A 99 9.97 4.29 -13.75
C GLU A 99 8.97 4.42 -14.91
N LYS A 100 9.41 4.18 -16.15
CA LYS A 100 8.53 4.25 -17.33
C LYS A 100 7.37 3.26 -17.25
N ALA A 101 7.64 2.02 -16.81
CA ALA A 101 6.60 1.00 -16.67
C ALA A 101 5.56 1.38 -15.60
N CYS A 102 6.03 1.82 -14.43
CA CYS A 102 5.19 2.26 -13.32
C CYS A 102 4.36 3.50 -13.67
N GLN A 103 4.97 4.51 -14.32
CA GLN A 103 4.26 5.70 -14.80
C GLN A 103 3.20 5.35 -15.86
N CYS A 104 3.50 4.40 -16.75
CA CYS A 104 2.55 3.94 -17.76
C CYS A 104 1.32 3.23 -17.15
N LEU A 105 1.51 2.58 -16.01
CA LEU A 105 0.47 1.81 -15.32
C LEU A 105 -0.19 2.59 -14.16
N ASP A 106 0.29 3.80 -13.87
CA ASP A 106 -0.12 4.62 -12.72
C ASP A 106 0.04 3.90 -11.36
N ILE A 107 1.18 3.24 -11.16
CA ILE A 107 1.52 2.51 -9.92
C ILE A 107 2.89 2.92 -9.38
N ASP A 108 3.13 2.67 -8.09
CA ASP A 108 4.45 2.86 -7.49
C ASP A 108 5.46 1.74 -7.84
N GLU A 109 6.74 1.96 -7.50
CA GLU A 109 7.81 1.00 -7.77
C GLU A 109 7.64 -0.32 -7.01
N GLU A 110 7.11 -0.27 -5.79
CA GLU A 110 6.92 -1.46 -4.96
C GLU A 110 5.91 -2.41 -5.62
N THR A 111 4.81 -1.86 -6.11
CA THR A 111 3.77 -2.56 -6.87
C THR A 111 4.32 -3.12 -8.17
N GLY A 112 5.09 -2.33 -8.94
CA GLY A 112 5.75 -2.80 -10.17
C GLY A 112 6.72 -3.96 -9.91
N LYS A 113 7.53 -3.87 -8.84
CA LYS A 113 8.41 -4.97 -8.39
C LYS A 113 7.61 -6.19 -7.95
N ALA A 114 6.47 -6.02 -7.28
CA ALA A 114 5.62 -7.14 -6.89
C ALA A 114 5.09 -7.91 -8.11
N LEU A 115 4.54 -7.21 -9.11
CA LEU A 115 4.08 -7.81 -10.38
C LEU A 115 5.21 -8.53 -11.13
N LYS A 116 6.40 -7.91 -11.20
CA LYS A 116 7.60 -8.54 -11.77
C LYS A 116 8.02 -9.79 -11.02
N ASN A 117 7.91 -9.80 -9.70
CA ASN A 117 8.29 -10.95 -8.87
C ASN A 117 7.30 -12.12 -8.99
N ILE A 118 6.00 -11.83 -9.13
CA ILE A 118 4.97 -12.84 -9.41
C ILE A 118 5.23 -13.47 -10.78
N SER A 119 5.34 -12.64 -11.82
CA SER A 119 5.55 -13.10 -13.21
C SER A 119 6.91 -13.74 -13.48
N SER A 120 7.91 -13.54 -12.61
CA SER A 120 9.21 -14.24 -12.68
C SER A 120 9.31 -15.44 -11.73
N GLY A 121 8.30 -15.66 -10.89
CA GLY A 121 8.28 -16.73 -9.90
C GLY A 121 9.29 -16.57 -8.76
N LYS A 122 9.99 -15.43 -8.65
CA LYS A 122 11.04 -15.19 -7.63
C LYS A 122 10.53 -15.25 -6.19
N LYS A 123 9.25 -14.94 -5.96
CA LYS A 123 8.61 -14.97 -4.64
C LYS A 123 7.70 -16.20 -4.43
N ILE A 124 7.68 -17.14 -5.39
CA ILE A 124 6.84 -18.33 -5.34
C ILE A 124 7.77 -19.54 -5.15
N LEU A 125 7.47 -20.41 -4.19
CA LEU A 125 8.25 -21.63 -3.96
C LEU A 125 8.25 -22.48 -5.24
N PHE A 126 9.43 -22.80 -5.78
CA PHE A 126 9.63 -23.44 -7.10
C PHE A 126 9.09 -22.64 -8.31
N GLY A 127 8.65 -21.40 -8.11
CA GLY A 127 7.98 -20.61 -9.15
C GLY A 127 8.88 -20.20 -10.32
N CYS A 128 10.20 -20.18 -10.14
CA CYS A 128 11.14 -19.92 -11.24
C CYS A 128 11.03 -20.96 -12.37
N HIS A 129 10.65 -22.21 -12.04
CA HIS A 129 10.39 -23.27 -13.01
C HIS A 129 9.01 -23.14 -13.67
N LEU A 130 8.12 -22.33 -13.09
CA LEU A 130 6.73 -22.12 -13.52
C LEU A 130 6.52 -20.72 -14.09
N THR A 131 7.58 -20.12 -14.65
CA THR A 131 7.55 -18.72 -15.09
C THR A 131 6.53 -18.50 -16.19
N LYS A 132 6.32 -19.49 -17.09
CA LYS A 132 5.34 -19.39 -18.18
C LYS A 132 3.91 -19.41 -17.62
N GLU A 133 3.64 -20.37 -16.75
CA GLU A 133 2.34 -20.62 -16.13
C GLU A 133 1.96 -19.45 -15.22
N ASN A 134 2.90 -18.94 -14.40
CA ASN A 134 2.69 -17.77 -13.55
C ASN A 134 2.37 -16.51 -14.37
N ARG A 135 3.01 -16.33 -15.53
CA ARG A 135 2.70 -15.22 -16.44
C ARG A 135 1.32 -15.36 -17.05
N ALA A 136 0.94 -16.55 -17.47
CA ALA A 136 -0.39 -16.83 -18.01
C ALA A 136 -1.47 -16.58 -16.94
N ALA A 137 -1.30 -17.12 -15.74
CA ALA A 137 -2.21 -16.90 -14.62
C ALA A 137 -2.36 -15.40 -14.28
N LEU A 138 -1.24 -14.66 -14.20
CA LEU A 138 -1.29 -13.22 -13.96
C LEU A 138 -1.99 -12.48 -15.11
N LYS A 139 -1.68 -12.81 -16.37
CA LYS A 139 -2.32 -12.25 -17.57
C LYS A 139 -3.84 -12.41 -17.49
N TYR A 140 -4.33 -13.64 -17.37
CA TYR A 140 -5.77 -13.90 -17.36
C TYR A 140 -6.47 -13.29 -16.16
N LEU A 141 -5.82 -13.24 -14.99
CA LEU A 141 -6.33 -12.54 -13.83
C LEU A 141 -6.56 -11.05 -14.13
N VAL A 142 -5.55 -10.34 -14.66
CA VAL A 142 -5.64 -8.88 -14.85
C VAL A 142 -6.43 -8.48 -16.10
N THR A 143 -6.58 -9.38 -17.08
CA THR A 143 -7.39 -9.14 -18.29
C THR A 143 -8.83 -9.62 -18.17
N SER A 144 -9.21 -10.27 -17.07
CA SER A 144 -10.60 -10.69 -16.85
C SER A 144 -11.51 -9.47 -16.69
N ASP A 145 -12.70 -9.50 -17.26
CA ASP A 145 -13.71 -8.44 -17.15
C ASP A 145 -14.22 -8.30 -15.71
N CYS A 146 -14.09 -9.35 -14.90
CA CYS A 146 -14.47 -9.35 -13.49
C CYS A 146 -13.42 -8.71 -12.57
N PHE A 147 -12.18 -8.54 -13.02
CA PHE A 147 -11.07 -8.10 -12.15
C PHE A 147 -11.22 -6.64 -11.67
N PRO A 148 -11.62 -5.68 -12.52
CA PRO A 148 -11.92 -4.32 -12.05
C PRO A 148 -13.02 -4.27 -10.99
N ARG A 149 -14.07 -5.10 -11.14
CA ARG A 149 -15.16 -5.22 -10.14
C ARG A 149 -14.63 -5.75 -8.81
N PHE A 150 -13.71 -6.71 -8.85
CA PHE A 150 -13.06 -7.24 -7.65
C PHE A 150 -12.25 -6.16 -6.92
N VAL A 151 -11.45 -5.36 -7.65
CA VAL A 151 -10.67 -4.26 -7.07
C VAL A 151 -11.56 -3.20 -6.41
N ILE A 152 -12.66 -2.83 -7.07
CA ILE A 152 -13.65 -1.89 -6.51
C ILE A 152 -14.26 -2.46 -5.23
N GLY A 153 -14.76 -3.70 -5.26
CA GLY A 153 -15.37 -4.34 -4.10
C GLY A 153 -14.39 -4.49 -2.93
N LEU A 154 -13.11 -4.77 -3.20
CA LEU A 154 -12.07 -4.83 -2.17
C LEU A 154 -11.87 -3.47 -1.49
N ARG A 155 -11.83 -2.37 -2.27
CA ARG A 155 -11.71 -1.01 -1.75
C ARG A 155 -12.95 -0.59 -0.96
N GLU A 156 -14.15 -0.92 -1.42
CA GLU A 156 -15.41 -0.65 -0.70
C GLU A 156 -15.50 -1.42 0.62
N TYR A 157 -15.11 -2.69 0.62
CA TYR A 157 -15.03 -3.49 1.84
C TYR A 157 -14.04 -2.89 2.84
N ALA A 158 -12.84 -2.52 2.38
CA ALA A 158 -11.83 -1.86 3.23
C ALA A 158 -12.35 -0.54 3.82
N GLU A 159 -13.10 0.25 3.05
CA GLU A 159 -13.71 1.49 3.52
C GLU A 159 -14.77 1.25 4.60
N ASN A 160 -15.62 0.23 4.44
CA ASN A 160 -16.64 -0.12 5.42
C ASN A 160 -16.00 -0.60 6.73
N VAL A 161 -14.96 -1.45 6.65
CA VAL A 161 -14.19 -1.89 7.82
C VAL A 161 -13.53 -0.71 8.54
N TYR A 162 -12.94 0.22 7.77
CA TYR A 162 -12.35 1.43 8.34
C TYR A 162 -13.41 2.27 9.08
N ARG A 163 -14.57 2.52 8.46
CA ARG A 163 -15.66 3.30 9.08
C ARG A 163 -16.19 2.63 10.36
N GLN A 164 -16.26 1.30 10.39
CA GLN A 164 -16.65 0.55 11.58
C GLN A 164 -15.65 0.71 12.73
N HIS A 165 -14.34 0.71 12.44
CA HIS A 165 -13.30 0.94 13.45
C HIS A 165 -13.13 2.42 13.84
N HIS A 166 -13.62 3.32 13.00
CA HIS A 166 -13.53 4.77 13.19
C HIS A 166 -14.91 5.42 13.11
N PRO A 167 -15.86 5.06 14.01
CA PRO A 167 -17.21 5.58 13.97
C PRO A 167 -17.21 7.08 14.24
N ILE A 168 -18.14 7.78 13.59
CA ILE A 168 -18.36 9.20 13.85
C ILE A 168 -19.00 9.32 15.23
N ASN A 169 -18.38 10.09 16.12
CA ASN A 169 -18.98 10.40 17.41
C ASN A 169 -19.82 11.68 17.30
N HIS A 170 -21.13 11.54 17.06
CA HIS A 170 -22.05 12.69 16.94
C HIS A 170 -22.26 13.38 18.28
N LEU A 171 -22.15 12.67 19.41
CA LEU A 171 -22.18 13.27 20.75
C LEU A 171 -21.04 14.26 20.95
N ALA A 172 -19.81 13.89 20.56
CA ALA A 172 -18.66 14.80 20.63
C ALA A 172 -18.85 16.04 19.74
N LYS A 173 -19.54 15.91 18.60
CA LYS A 173 -19.90 17.08 17.76
C LYS A 173 -20.90 18.01 18.44
N VAL A 174 -21.83 17.47 19.23
CA VAL A 174 -22.78 18.27 20.02
C VAL A 174 -22.08 18.94 21.21
N GLU A 175 -21.17 18.24 21.88
CA GLU A 175 -20.37 18.78 23.00
C GLU A 175 -19.60 20.04 22.59
N VAL A 176 -18.97 20.04 21.41
CA VAL A 176 -18.24 21.22 20.89
C VAL A 176 -19.15 22.41 20.56
N LYS A 177 -20.44 22.17 20.27
CA LYS A 177 -21.40 23.23 19.90
C LYS A 177 -22.07 23.89 21.09
N LEU A 178 -22.12 23.23 22.24
CA LEU A 178 -22.83 23.70 23.43
C LEU A 178 -21.86 24.26 24.47
N LYS A 179 -22.33 25.19 25.29
CA LYS A 179 -21.60 25.58 26.50
C LYS A 179 -21.52 24.39 27.44
N LYS A 180 -20.37 24.18 28.07
CA LYS A 180 -20.11 23.04 28.96
C LYS A 180 -21.21 22.82 30.01
N GLU A 181 -21.61 23.87 30.72
CA GLU A 181 -22.64 23.80 31.76
C GLU A 181 -24.02 23.38 31.21
N LEU A 182 -24.38 23.88 30.02
CA LEU A 182 -25.62 23.54 29.35
C LEU A 182 -25.60 22.09 28.85
N PHE A 183 -24.46 21.64 28.31
CA PHE A 183 -24.26 20.25 27.89
C PHE A 183 -24.41 19.29 29.09
N GLU A 184 -23.72 19.56 30.20
CA GLU A 184 -23.79 18.73 31.42
C GLU A 184 -25.21 18.71 32.02
N LEU A 185 -25.93 19.84 31.97
CA LEU A 185 -27.33 19.89 32.39
C LEU A 185 -28.23 19.08 31.43
N ALA A 186 -28.06 19.23 30.12
CA ALA A 186 -28.84 18.51 29.12
C ALA A 186 -28.60 16.99 29.19
N VAL A 187 -27.37 16.53 29.45
CA VAL A 187 -27.05 15.12 29.67
C VAL A 187 -27.77 14.57 30.90
N ARG A 188 -27.83 15.32 32.01
CA ARG A 188 -28.57 14.90 33.21
C ARG A 188 -30.08 14.81 33.00
N CYS A 189 -30.61 15.65 32.12
CA CYS A 189 -32.04 15.71 31.81
C CYS A 189 -32.45 14.87 30.60
N LEU A 190 -31.57 14.03 30.03
CA LEU A 190 -31.85 13.23 28.83
C LEU A 190 -33.11 12.38 28.96
N ASP A 191 -33.26 11.74 30.12
CA ASP A 191 -34.36 10.82 30.41
C ASP A 191 -35.56 11.49 31.08
N TYR A 192 -35.51 12.82 31.31
CA TYR A 192 -36.61 13.51 31.98
C TYR A 192 -37.86 13.49 31.11
N GLN A 193 -38.98 13.17 31.75
CA GLN A 193 -40.30 13.06 31.16
C GLN A 193 -41.24 14.06 31.80
N LYS A 194 -42.17 14.52 30.97
CA LYS A 194 -43.37 15.23 31.42
C LYS A 194 -44.56 14.52 30.80
N ALA A 195 -45.19 13.64 31.58
CA ALA A 195 -46.24 12.75 31.11
C ALA A 195 -47.32 12.57 32.18
N TYR A 196 -48.49 12.10 31.77
CA TYR A 196 -49.54 11.68 32.68
C TYR A 196 -49.73 10.17 32.55
N ASP A 197 -49.58 9.45 33.66
CA ASP A 197 -49.81 8.02 33.75
C ASP A 197 -51.09 7.75 34.56
N GLU A 198 -52.02 6.96 34.02
CA GLU A 198 -53.32 6.68 34.66
C GLU A 198 -53.20 5.95 36.01
N LYS A 199 -52.09 5.24 36.26
CA LYS A 199 -51.81 4.46 37.46
C LYS A 199 -50.90 5.20 38.45
N TYR A 200 -49.99 6.05 37.97
CA TYR A 200 -48.98 6.74 38.79
C TYR A 200 -49.16 8.26 38.89
N GLY A 201 -50.08 8.87 38.13
CA GLY A 201 -50.38 10.30 38.16
C GLY A 201 -49.52 11.16 37.22
N GLU A 202 -49.43 12.46 37.50
CA GLU A 202 -48.56 13.39 36.77
C GLU A 202 -47.09 13.09 37.09
N ILE A 203 -46.30 12.80 36.06
CA ILE A 203 -44.84 12.64 36.12
C ILE A 203 -44.24 13.91 35.52
N ASP A 204 -43.49 14.66 36.32
CA ASP A 204 -42.76 15.85 35.86
C ASP A 204 -41.36 15.83 36.47
N ASP A 205 -40.44 15.12 35.81
CA ASP A 205 -39.07 14.93 36.28
C ASP A 205 -38.32 16.26 36.41
N PHE A 206 -38.68 17.26 35.60
CA PHE A 206 -38.09 18.61 35.68
C PHE A 206 -38.47 19.27 37.00
N LYS A 207 -39.75 19.22 37.36
CA LYS A 207 -40.25 19.76 38.62
C LYS A 207 -39.69 18.99 39.82
N ASP A 208 -39.68 17.67 39.76
CA ASP A 208 -39.23 16.81 40.86
C ASP A 208 -37.73 16.94 41.16
N ASN A 209 -36.93 17.33 40.16
CA ASN A 209 -35.50 17.57 40.30
C ASN A 209 -35.13 19.06 40.40
N ASN A 210 -36.12 19.96 40.58
CA ASN A 210 -35.92 21.41 40.65
C ASN A 210 -35.14 22.01 39.45
N VAL A 211 -35.41 21.52 38.24
CA VAL A 211 -34.81 22.03 36.98
C VAL A 211 -35.86 22.79 36.19
N GLU A 212 -35.57 24.03 35.82
CA GLU A 212 -36.44 24.81 34.94
C GLU A 212 -36.22 24.42 33.45
N PRO A 213 -37.26 23.97 32.71
CA PRO A 213 -37.13 23.51 31.34
C PRO A 213 -37.07 24.69 30.35
N THR A 214 -35.94 25.40 30.32
CA THR A 214 -35.73 26.51 29.39
C THR A 214 -35.71 26.04 27.93
N GLU A 215 -36.06 26.92 26.99
CA GLU A 215 -36.03 26.59 25.56
C GLU A 215 -34.62 26.17 25.09
N GLU A 216 -33.57 26.79 25.64
CA GLU A 216 -32.17 26.46 25.36
C GLU A 216 -31.81 25.04 25.86
N LEU A 217 -32.27 24.68 27.07
CA LEU A 217 -32.09 23.34 27.63
C LEU A 217 -32.84 22.27 26.83
N LEU A 218 -34.10 22.52 26.47
CA LEU A 218 -34.90 21.58 25.66
C LEU A 218 -34.30 21.35 24.27
N LYS A 219 -33.76 22.41 23.63
CA LYS A 219 -33.02 22.29 22.36
C LYS A 219 -31.75 21.47 22.53
N ALA A 220 -30.99 21.69 23.59
CA ALA A 220 -29.78 20.91 23.88
C ALA A 220 -30.09 19.42 24.11
N ILE A 221 -31.14 19.10 24.87
CA ILE A 221 -31.62 17.72 25.08
C ILE A 221 -32.02 17.09 23.74
N SER A 222 -32.77 17.81 22.90
CA SER A 222 -33.17 17.32 21.57
C SER A 222 -31.96 17.03 20.67
N LEU A 223 -30.95 17.90 20.67
CA LEU A 223 -29.71 17.67 19.91
C LEU A 223 -28.95 16.43 20.39
N LEU A 224 -28.88 16.22 21.71
CA LEU A 224 -28.26 15.03 22.28
C LEU A 224 -29.02 13.76 21.90
N LYS A 225 -30.36 13.76 21.97
CA LYS A 225 -31.18 12.61 21.57
C LYS A 225 -30.94 12.23 20.11
N SER A 226 -30.99 13.21 19.22
CA SER A 226 -30.70 12.99 17.79
C SER A 226 -29.26 12.50 17.55
N ALA A 227 -28.28 12.96 18.33
CA ALA A 227 -26.90 12.47 18.22
C ALA A 227 -26.74 11.02 18.73
N ILE A 228 -27.47 10.63 19.78
CA ILE A 228 -27.51 9.25 20.27
C ILE A 228 -28.15 8.33 19.23
N GLU A 229 -29.29 8.75 18.68
CA GLU A 229 -29.99 8.03 17.60
C GLU A 229 -29.07 7.84 16.39
N GLN A 230 -28.41 8.90 15.92
CA GLN A 230 -27.46 8.82 14.81
C GLN A 230 -26.27 7.89 15.10
N ASN A 231 -25.71 7.94 16.31
CA ASN A 231 -24.63 7.02 16.69
C ASN A 231 -25.10 5.55 16.61
N TYR A 232 -26.30 5.26 17.12
CA TYR A 232 -26.87 3.92 17.09
C TYR A 232 -27.18 3.46 15.66
N GLU A 233 -27.79 4.33 14.84
CA GLU A 233 -28.07 4.07 13.43
C GLU A 233 -26.78 3.81 12.64
N ASP A 234 -25.74 4.62 12.85
CA ASP A 234 -24.43 4.45 12.20
C ASP A 234 -23.75 3.14 12.63
N GLU A 235 -23.85 2.75 13.90
CA GLU A 235 -23.30 1.48 14.41
C GLU A 235 -23.96 0.29 13.70
N VAL A 236 -25.29 0.23 13.72
CA VAL A 236 -26.07 -0.85 13.08
C VAL A 236 -25.84 -0.88 11.57
N SER A 237 -25.84 0.30 10.94
CA SER A 237 -25.58 0.44 9.51
C SER A 237 -24.17 -0.04 9.15
N SER A 238 -23.15 0.35 9.92
CA SER A 238 -21.77 -0.05 9.66
C SER A 238 -21.56 -1.57 9.73
N GLU A 239 -22.17 -2.24 10.73
CA GLU A 239 -22.09 -3.70 10.84
C GLU A 239 -22.75 -4.39 9.63
N ARG A 240 -23.91 -3.87 9.20
CA ARG A 240 -24.62 -4.37 8.02
C ARG A 240 -23.79 -4.17 6.74
N GLU A 241 -23.25 -2.97 6.53
CA GLU A 241 -22.48 -2.63 5.34
C GLU A 241 -21.17 -3.41 5.23
N VAL A 242 -20.50 -3.72 6.35
CA VAL A 242 -19.32 -4.60 6.37
C VAL A 242 -19.71 -6.01 5.91
N LYS A 243 -20.76 -6.60 6.48
CA LYS A 243 -21.21 -7.96 6.11
C LYS A 243 -21.66 -8.04 4.66
N LEU A 244 -22.38 -7.02 4.18
CA LEU A 244 -22.89 -6.97 2.82
C LEU A 244 -21.75 -6.84 1.80
N SER A 245 -20.80 -5.92 2.02
CA SER A 245 -19.68 -5.74 1.08
C SER A 245 -18.71 -6.92 1.12
N GLU A 246 -18.52 -7.60 2.25
CA GLU A 246 -17.78 -8.87 2.32
C GLU A 246 -18.43 -9.94 1.44
N TYR A 247 -19.76 -10.12 1.58
CA TYR A 247 -20.51 -11.09 0.81
C TYR A 247 -20.46 -10.81 -0.70
N GLU A 248 -20.66 -9.56 -1.12
CA GLU A 248 -20.58 -9.17 -2.54
C GLU A 248 -19.16 -9.35 -3.08
N LEU A 249 -18.13 -9.03 -2.31
CA LEU A 249 -16.74 -9.27 -2.69
C LEU A 249 -16.45 -10.77 -2.91
N GLN A 250 -16.95 -11.63 -2.03
CA GLN A 250 -16.83 -13.09 -2.19
C GLN A 250 -17.52 -13.57 -3.47
N LYS A 251 -18.72 -13.05 -3.77
CA LYS A 251 -19.43 -13.38 -5.01
C LYS A 251 -18.65 -12.96 -6.25
N VAL A 252 -18.11 -11.74 -6.27
CA VAL A 252 -17.26 -11.24 -7.36
C VAL A 252 -15.99 -12.08 -7.51
N TYR A 253 -15.40 -12.54 -6.40
CA TYR A 253 -14.26 -13.47 -6.44
C TYR A 253 -14.61 -14.79 -7.16
N PHE A 254 -15.78 -15.38 -6.88
CA PHE A 254 -16.21 -16.59 -7.59
C PHE A 254 -16.54 -16.32 -9.06
N GLU A 255 -17.06 -15.14 -9.41
CA GLU A 255 -17.22 -14.71 -10.80
C GLU A 255 -15.87 -14.59 -11.51
N LEU A 256 -14.89 -13.95 -10.87
CA LEU A 256 -13.51 -13.81 -11.35
C LEU A 256 -12.86 -15.17 -11.60
N LEU A 257 -13.00 -16.14 -10.69
CA LEU A 257 -12.47 -17.49 -10.91
C LEU A 257 -13.06 -18.16 -12.15
N ARG A 258 -14.37 -18.00 -12.37
CA ARG A 258 -15.03 -18.57 -13.57
C ARG A 258 -14.58 -17.89 -14.86
N ASP A 259 -14.27 -16.61 -14.81
CA ASP A 259 -13.78 -15.83 -15.95
C ASP A 259 -12.32 -16.17 -16.31
N VAL A 260 -11.51 -16.50 -15.30
CA VAL A 260 -10.10 -16.85 -15.48
C VAL A 260 -9.92 -18.33 -15.87
N ILE A 261 -10.71 -19.24 -15.29
CA ILE A 261 -10.58 -20.69 -15.50
C ILE A 261 -11.46 -21.15 -16.67
N LEU A 262 -11.04 -20.77 -17.88
CA LEU A 262 -11.65 -21.21 -19.14
C LEU A 262 -10.80 -22.31 -19.80
N GLU A 263 -11.43 -23.25 -20.49
CA GLU A 263 -10.76 -24.35 -21.21
C GLU A 263 -9.65 -23.84 -22.15
N GLU A 264 -9.86 -22.69 -22.79
CA GLU A 264 -8.87 -22.05 -23.66
C GLU A 264 -7.66 -21.46 -22.92
N HIS A 265 -7.81 -21.11 -21.64
CA HIS A 265 -6.71 -20.59 -20.81
C HIS A 265 -5.87 -21.70 -20.17
N LEU A 266 -6.47 -22.87 -19.91
CA LEU A 266 -5.85 -23.95 -19.15
C LEU A 266 -4.48 -24.39 -19.71
N PRO A 267 -4.29 -24.61 -21.03
CA PRO A 267 -3.01 -25.08 -21.56
C PRO A 267 -1.84 -24.11 -21.31
N GLU A 268 -2.11 -22.81 -21.15
CA GLU A 268 -1.08 -21.82 -20.83
C GLU A 268 -0.77 -21.76 -19.32
N MET A 269 -1.71 -22.16 -18.46
CA MET A 269 -1.61 -22.10 -17.00
C MET A 269 -1.19 -23.42 -16.34
N THR A 270 -1.19 -24.54 -17.06
CA THR A 270 -0.87 -25.87 -16.51
C THR A 270 0.48 -26.39 -16.97
N ILE A 271 1.11 -27.18 -16.10
CA ILE A 271 2.26 -28.02 -16.48
C ILE A 271 1.71 -29.30 -17.11
N PRO A 272 2.09 -29.66 -18.36
CA PRO A 272 1.71 -30.92 -18.96
C PRO A 272 2.10 -32.11 -18.07
N ARG A 273 1.26 -33.13 -18.01
CA ARG A 273 1.64 -34.38 -17.32
C ARG A 273 2.63 -35.14 -18.21
N TYR A 274 3.61 -35.81 -17.59
CA TYR A 274 4.56 -36.68 -18.31
C TYR A 274 3.80 -37.66 -19.22
N GLY A 275 4.01 -37.54 -20.54
CA GLY A 275 3.36 -38.36 -21.58
C GLY A 275 2.39 -37.61 -22.52
N GLU A 276 2.06 -36.34 -22.25
CA GLU A 276 1.18 -35.55 -23.14
C GLU A 276 1.92 -34.97 -24.38
N ASP A 277 3.24 -34.76 -24.30
CA ASP A 277 4.06 -34.19 -25.39
C ASP A 277 4.45 -35.19 -26.51
N ASP A 278 4.30 -36.51 -26.30
CA ASP A 278 4.72 -37.52 -27.28
C ASP A 278 3.66 -37.81 -28.38
N SER A 279 2.52 -37.09 -28.37
CA SER A 279 1.40 -37.35 -29.29
C SER A 279 1.24 -36.33 -30.43
N ILE A 280 2.14 -35.34 -30.54
CA ILE A 280 2.13 -34.34 -31.62
C ILE A 280 3.43 -34.38 -32.44
N GLN A 281 3.87 -35.58 -32.81
CA GLN A 281 4.77 -35.77 -33.96
C GLN A 281 4.47 -37.12 -34.61
N GLU A 282 3.41 -37.20 -35.41
CA GLU A 282 3.30 -38.07 -36.59
C GLU A 282 1.92 -37.87 -37.22
N ASP A 283 1.86 -37.07 -38.29
CA ASP A 283 1.13 -37.40 -39.52
C ASP A 283 1.23 -36.22 -40.51
N GLY A 284 2.34 -36.22 -41.24
CA GLY A 284 2.64 -35.26 -42.29
C GLY A 284 3.58 -35.84 -43.35
N ALA A 285 3.48 -37.14 -43.61
CA ALA A 285 4.11 -37.78 -44.76
C ALA A 285 3.06 -38.63 -45.49
N ALA A 286 2.07 -37.95 -46.07
CA ALA A 286 1.22 -38.54 -47.08
C ALA A 286 2.11 -38.90 -48.28
N THR A 287 2.28 -40.19 -48.44
CA THR A 287 2.75 -40.90 -49.61
C THR A 287 1.74 -40.67 -50.72
N ASP A 288 2.14 -39.98 -51.79
CA ASP A 288 1.47 -40.15 -53.09
C ASP A 288 2.28 -41.12 -53.94
N VAL A 289 1.52 -42.07 -54.48
CA VAL A 289 1.91 -43.32 -55.12
C VAL A 289 1.88 -43.13 -56.64
N LEU A 290 2.91 -43.67 -57.30
CA LEU A 290 3.03 -44.09 -58.72
C LEU A 290 2.73 -43.07 -59.84
#